data_AF-A0A919MQN8-F1
#
_entry.id   AF-A0A919MQN8-F1
#
_cell.length_a   1.000
_cell.length_b   1.000
_cell.length_c   1.000
_cell.angle_alpha   90.00
_cell.angle_beta   90.00
_cell.angle_gamma   90.00
#
_symmetry.space_group_name_H-M   'P 1'
#
loop_
_entity.id
_entity.type
_entity.pdbx_description
1 polymer ?
#
loop_
_entity_poly.entity_id
_entity_poly.type
_entity_poly.pdbx_seq_one_letter_code
_entity_poly.pdbx_strand_id
1 'polypeptide(L)'
;MEPVTDADEAWRVLLDDKQHWWADNPVFKAAYENPTLRALFPFPTHGTLRFFRTPWTWPDTPAQNLPLIACGGPPYQVIAAGYERIIGQAESAKEAADLVVANLPPSVTSSPTFNLPQSVRRGQAVSE
;
A
#
# COMPACT_ATOMS: atom_id res chain seq x y z
N MET A 1 18.34 15.72 0.20
CA MET A 1 17.67 14.67 -0.59
C MET A 1 16.28 15.23 -0.86
N GLU A 2 16.06 15.74 -2.08
CA GLU A 2 14.78 16.34 -2.47
C GLU A 2 13.66 15.30 -2.23
N PRO A 3 12.48 15.69 -1.74
CA PRO A 3 11.38 14.76 -1.62
C PRO A 3 11.03 14.26 -3.02
N VAL A 4 11.19 12.96 -3.25
CA VAL A 4 10.80 12.35 -4.52
C VAL A 4 9.29 12.48 -4.64
N THR A 5 8.83 13.40 -5.49
CA THR A 5 7.39 13.66 -5.69
C THR A 5 6.76 12.67 -6.65
N ASP A 6 7.56 11.89 -7.37
CA ASP A 6 7.11 10.97 -8.40
C ASP A 6 7.45 9.51 -8.05
N ALA A 7 6.43 8.64 -8.11
CA ALA A 7 6.60 7.23 -7.78
C ALA A 7 7.62 6.53 -8.70
N ASP A 8 7.69 6.91 -9.98
CA ASP A 8 8.62 6.32 -10.94
C ASP A 8 10.07 6.63 -10.59
N GLU A 9 10.34 7.85 -10.16
CA GLU A 9 11.67 8.25 -9.69
C GLU A 9 12.06 7.48 -8.43
N ALA A 10 11.12 7.27 -7.49
CA ALA A 10 11.38 6.49 -6.28
C ALA A 10 11.74 5.03 -6.61
N TRP A 11 11.04 4.43 -7.59
CA TRP A 11 11.38 3.11 -8.11
C TRP A 11 12.77 3.07 -8.74
N ARG A 12 13.12 4.06 -9.57
CA ARG A 12 14.44 4.12 -10.22
C ARG A 12 15.56 4.24 -9.20
N VAL A 13 15.44 5.13 -8.22
CA VAL A 13 16.43 5.29 -7.15
C VAL A 13 16.61 3.98 -6.38
N LEU A 14 15.50 3.29 -6.07
CA LEU A 14 15.54 2.03 -5.34
C LEU A 14 16.20 0.89 -6.14
N LEU A 15 15.94 0.81 -7.45
CA LEU A 15 16.50 -0.22 -8.33
C LEU A 15 17.95 0.08 -8.74
N ASP A 16 18.35 1.35 -8.77
CA ASP A 16 19.73 1.78 -9.05
C ASP A 16 20.65 1.56 -7.84
N ASP A 17 20.10 1.55 -6.62
CA ASP A 17 20.84 1.29 -5.40
C ASP A 17 21.21 -0.20 -5.23
N LYS A 18 22.22 -0.62 -6.00
CA LYS A 18 22.76 -1.99 -6.02
C LYS A 18 23.48 -2.41 -4.74
N GLN A 19 23.65 -1.52 -3.76
CA GLN A 19 24.27 -1.89 -2.48
C GLN A 19 23.32 -2.68 -1.58
N HIS A 20 22.02 -2.64 -1.86
CA HIS A 20 21.01 -3.28 -1.02
C HIS A 20 20.45 -4.56 -1.63
N TRP A 21 20.04 -5.48 -0.75
CA TRP A 21 19.53 -6.82 -1.10
C TRP A 21 18.27 -6.81 -1.99
N TRP A 22 17.57 -5.67 -2.07
CA TRP A 22 16.36 -5.53 -2.88
C TRP A 22 16.62 -5.27 -4.37
N ALA A 23 17.78 -4.73 -4.76
CA ALA A 23 18.05 -4.36 -6.15
C ALA A 23 18.08 -5.57 -7.10
N ASP A 24 18.58 -6.71 -6.63
CA ASP A 24 18.59 -7.98 -7.38
C ASP A 24 17.37 -8.86 -7.09
N ASN A 25 16.46 -8.44 -6.22
CA ASN A 25 15.33 -9.26 -5.83
C ASN A 25 14.24 -9.25 -6.94
N PRO A 26 13.79 -10.42 -7.41
CA PRO A 26 12.83 -10.52 -8.50
C PRO A 26 11.47 -9.90 -8.18
N VAL A 27 11.10 -9.79 -6.90
CA VAL A 27 9.85 -9.15 -6.45
C VAL A 27 9.83 -7.67 -6.82
N PHE A 28 10.95 -6.97 -6.66
CA PHE A 28 11.03 -5.54 -6.96
C PHE A 28 10.96 -5.27 -8.46
N LYS A 29 11.63 -6.11 -9.26
CA LYS A 29 11.55 -6.05 -10.74
C LYS A 29 10.13 -6.33 -11.23
N ALA A 30 9.50 -7.40 -10.73
CA ALA A 30 8.13 -7.75 -11.10
C ALA A 30 7.09 -6.69 -10.67
N ALA A 31 7.28 -6.08 -9.49
CA ALA A 31 6.43 -5.00 -9.04
C ALA A 31 6.60 -3.74 -9.91
N TYR A 32 7.83 -3.39 -10.32
CA TYR A 32 8.10 -2.27 -11.21
C TYR A 32 7.53 -2.46 -12.63
N GLU A 33 7.50 -3.70 -13.13
CA GLU A 33 6.88 -4.03 -14.43
C GLU A 33 5.35 -3.82 -14.44
N ASN A 34 4.70 -3.86 -13.26
CA ASN A 34 3.26 -3.67 -13.17
C ASN A 34 2.92 -2.17 -13.10
N PRO A 35 2.18 -1.60 -14.08
CA PRO A 35 1.91 -0.16 -14.12
C PRO A 35 1.13 0.35 -12.91
N THR A 36 0.30 -0.49 -12.29
CA THR A 36 -0.48 -0.12 -11.10
C THR A 36 0.41 0.04 -9.87
N LEU A 37 1.39 -0.85 -9.70
CA LEU A 37 2.34 -0.80 -8.58
C LEU A 37 3.43 0.25 -8.82
N ARG A 38 3.82 0.44 -10.08
CA ARG A 38 4.74 1.49 -10.50
C ARG A 38 4.22 2.90 -10.20
N ALA A 39 2.89 3.08 -10.20
CA ALA A 39 2.25 4.33 -9.78
C ALA A 39 2.23 4.54 -8.25
N LEU A 40 2.69 3.57 -7.46
CA LEU A 40 2.77 3.64 -6.00
C LEU A 40 4.21 3.80 -5.54
N PHE A 41 4.40 4.39 -4.37
CA PHE A 41 5.71 4.59 -3.75
C PHE A 41 6.20 3.27 -3.13
N PRO A 42 7.32 2.71 -3.59
CA PRO A 42 7.88 1.49 -3.01
C PRO A 42 8.56 1.80 -1.68
N PHE A 43 8.37 0.93 -0.69
CA PHE A 43 9.03 1.04 0.60
C PHE A 43 9.53 -0.33 1.07
N PRO A 44 10.82 -0.63 0.89
CA PRO A 44 11.42 -1.88 1.36
C PRO A 44 11.62 -1.81 2.87
N THR A 45 11.17 -2.83 3.60
CA THR A 45 11.44 -2.94 5.04
C THR A 45 11.54 -4.39 5.49
N HIS A 46 12.55 -4.73 6.28
CA HIS A 46 12.71 -6.05 6.94
C HIS A 46 12.41 -7.27 6.06
N GLY A 47 12.87 -7.29 4.81
CA GLY A 47 12.60 -8.41 3.90
C GLY A 47 11.21 -8.37 3.24
N THR A 48 10.48 -7.27 3.33
CA THR A 48 9.16 -7.05 2.73
C THR A 48 9.16 -5.82 1.82
N LEU A 49 8.31 -5.84 0.81
CA LEU A 49 8.04 -4.72 -0.08
C LEU A 49 6.64 -4.18 0.19
N ARG A 50 6.58 -2.93 0.63
CA ARG A 50 5.33 -2.21 0.92
C ARG A 50 5.10 -1.14 -0.14
N PHE A 51 3.85 -0.72 -0.25
CA PHE A 51 3.44 0.32 -1.19
C PHE A 51 2.69 1.43 -0.45
N PHE A 52 2.90 2.67 -0.87
CA PHE A 52 2.17 3.83 -0.39
C PHE A 52 1.60 4.64 -1.55
N ARG A 53 0.44 5.28 -1.34
CA ARG A 53 -0.18 6.16 -2.34
C ARG A 53 0.43 7.56 -2.36
N THR A 54 1.01 7.97 -1.24
CA THR A 54 1.63 9.28 -1.05
C THR A 54 3.07 9.07 -0.60
N PRO A 55 3.97 10.00 -0.95
CA PRO A 55 5.33 9.96 -0.44
C PRO A 55 5.30 10.06 1.09
N TRP A 56 6.26 9.41 1.74
CA TRP A 56 6.39 9.49 3.19
C TRP A 56 6.90 10.89 3.58
N THR A 57 6.10 11.64 4.35
CA THR A 57 6.48 12.97 4.85
C THR A 57 6.47 12.95 6.38
N TRP A 58 7.64 12.94 7.01
CA TRP A 58 7.72 13.04 8.47
C TRP A 58 7.12 14.38 8.97
N PRO A 59 6.30 14.40 10.04
CA PRO A 59 5.95 13.32 10.97
C PRO A 59 4.73 12.47 10.58
N ASP A 60 4.02 12.84 9.52
CA ASP A 60 2.83 12.13 9.06
C ASP A 60 3.20 10.82 8.36
N THR A 61 3.07 9.72 9.10
CA THR A 61 3.19 8.37 8.54
C THR A 61 1.97 8.09 7.67
N PRO A 62 2.11 7.88 6.34
CA PRO A 62 0.97 7.54 5.50
C PRO A 62 0.32 6.25 5.98
N ALA A 63 -1.01 6.24 5.96
CA ALA A 63 -1.79 5.09 6.43
C ALA A 63 -1.41 3.83 5.62
N GLN A 64 -1.05 2.76 6.33
CA GLN A 64 -0.62 1.48 5.77
C GLN A 64 -1.82 0.65 5.32
N ASN A 65 -2.58 1.21 4.39
CA ASN A 65 -3.85 0.65 3.91
C ASN A 65 -3.66 -0.25 2.67
N LEU A 66 -2.42 -0.52 2.25
CA LEU A 66 -2.13 -1.33 1.08
C LEU A 66 -1.50 -2.68 1.47
N PRO A 67 -1.81 -3.75 0.72
CA PRO A 67 -1.14 -5.03 0.88
C PRO A 67 0.36 -4.92 0.58
N LEU A 68 1.14 -5.85 1.17
CA LEU A 68 2.59 -5.91 1.07
C LEU A 68 3.05 -7.33 0.69
N ILE A 69 4.26 -7.43 0.12
CA ILE A 69 4.85 -8.70 -0.31
C ILE A 69 6.02 -9.04 0.61
N ALA A 70 6.05 -10.25 1.15
CA ALA A 70 7.23 -10.79 1.81
C ALA A 70 8.21 -11.35 0.78
N CYS A 71 9.39 -10.75 0.70
CA CYS A 71 10.43 -11.06 -0.29
C CYS A 71 11.39 -12.18 0.16
N GLY A 72 10.99 -12.97 1.16
CA GLY A 72 11.79 -14.04 1.77
C GLY A 72 12.06 -15.27 0.89
N GLY A 73 11.56 -15.29 -0.34
CA GLY A 73 11.72 -16.38 -1.30
C GLY A 73 10.41 -17.15 -1.55
N PRO A 74 10.38 -18.04 -2.55
CA PRO A 74 9.20 -18.83 -2.84
C PRO A 74 8.95 -19.86 -1.71
N PRO A 75 7.70 -19.99 -1.25
CA PRO A 75 6.53 -19.21 -1.67
C PRO A 75 6.51 -17.79 -1.08
N TYR A 76 6.37 -16.78 -1.94
CA TYR A 76 6.24 -15.37 -1.56
C TYR A 76 4.88 -15.15 -0.88
N GLN A 77 4.87 -14.54 0.30
CA GLN A 77 3.62 -14.28 1.02
C GLN A 77 3.10 -12.89 0.71
N VAL A 78 1.81 -12.79 0.40
CA VAL A 78 1.11 -11.52 0.25
C VAL A 78 0.30 -11.29 1.51
N ILE A 79 0.58 -10.18 2.21
CA ILE A 79 -0.01 -9.86 3.50
C ILE A 79 -0.94 -8.65 3.30
N ALA A 80 -2.10 -8.69 3.93
CA ALA A 80 -3.06 -7.60 3.92
C ALA A 80 -2.50 -6.34 4.59
N ALA A 81 -3.16 -5.21 4.32
CA ALA A 81 -2.94 -3.96 5.00
C ALA A 81 -2.90 -4.17 6.54
N GLY A 82 -2.02 -3.43 7.24
CA GLY A 82 -1.89 -3.53 8.69
C GLY A 82 -1.35 -4.86 9.24
N TYR A 83 -0.84 -5.78 8.41
CA TYR A 83 -0.42 -7.13 8.82
C TYR A 83 -1.54 -7.99 9.43
N GLU A 84 -2.80 -7.69 9.12
CA GLU A 84 -3.95 -8.36 9.74
C GLU A 84 -4.06 -9.85 9.39
N ARG A 85 -3.69 -10.21 8.15
CA ARG A 85 -3.79 -11.58 7.63
C ARG A 85 -2.96 -11.79 6.37
N ILE A 86 -2.61 -13.04 6.09
CA ILE A 86 -2.05 -13.46 4.81
C ILE A 86 -3.21 -13.56 3.81
N ILE A 87 -3.10 -12.86 2.68
CA ILE A 87 -4.04 -12.90 1.56
C ILE A 87 -3.84 -14.18 0.76
N GLY A 88 -2.58 -14.50 0.48
CA GLY A 88 -2.21 -15.65 -0.33
C GLY A 88 -0.70 -15.85 -0.37
N GLN A 89 -0.30 -16.93 -1.02
CA GLN A 89 1.07 -17.26 -1.31
C GLN A 89 1.24 -17.37 -2.82
N ALA A 90 2.37 -16.93 -3.34
CA ALA A 90 2.71 -16.97 -4.75
C ALA A 90 4.02 -17.73 -4.95
N GLU A 91 4.08 -18.57 -5.98
CA GLU A 91 5.31 -19.32 -6.30
C GLU A 91 6.28 -18.48 -7.12
N SER A 92 5.81 -17.36 -7.68
CA SER A 92 6.62 -16.42 -8.45
C SER A 92 6.44 -14.97 -7.99
N ALA A 93 7.47 -14.16 -8.22
CA ALA A 93 7.46 -12.72 -7.95
C ALA A 93 6.33 -12.00 -8.71
N LYS A 94 6.08 -12.41 -9.96
CA LYS A 94 5.02 -11.85 -10.80
C LYS A 94 3.64 -12.16 -10.23
N GLU A 95 3.40 -13.39 -9.84
CA GLU A 95 2.14 -13.80 -9.22
C GLU A 95 1.90 -13.08 -7.89
N ALA A 96 2.95 -12.85 -7.09
CA ALA A 96 2.85 -12.05 -5.87
C ALA A 96 2.40 -10.61 -6.17
N ALA A 97 2.97 -9.98 -7.21
CA ALA A 97 2.60 -8.65 -7.66
C ALA A 97 1.15 -8.61 -8.17
N ASP A 98 0.74 -9.60 -8.98
CA ASP A 98 -0.63 -9.73 -9.49
C ASP A 98 -1.64 -9.91 -8.33
N LEU A 99 -1.30 -10.71 -7.30
CA LEU A 99 -2.12 -10.87 -6.10
C LEU A 99 -2.27 -9.58 -5.29
N VAL A 100 -1.20 -8.80 -5.15
CA VAL A 100 -1.28 -7.47 -4.53
C VAL A 100 -2.24 -6.59 -5.30
N VAL A 101 -2.08 -6.48 -6.63
CA VAL A 101 -2.94 -5.66 -7.49
C VAL A 101 -4.39 -6.07 -7.40
N ALA A 102 -4.68 -7.37 -7.42
CA ALA A 102 -6.03 -7.90 -7.28
C ALA A 102 -6.69 -7.59 -5.92
N ASN A 103 -5.88 -7.34 -4.88
CA ASN A 103 -6.33 -7.04 -3.53
C ASN A 103 -6.07 -5.58 -3.11
N LEU A 104 -5.72 -4.69 -4.04
CA LEU A 104 -5.61 -3.27 -3.74
C LEU A 104 -7.01 -2.75 -3.38
N PRO A 105 -7.19 -2.09 -2.23
CA PRO A 105 -8.47 -1.44 -1.96
C PRO A 105 -8.72 -0.39 -3.04
N PRO A 106 -9.97 -0.21 -3.48
CA PRO A 106 -10.31 0.85 -4.42
C PRO A 106 -9.81 2.19 -3.85
N SER A 107 -9.30 3.04 -4.72
CA SER A 107 -8.95 4.42 -4.37
C SER A 107 -10.18 5.07 -3.78
N VAL A 108 -10.26 5.18 -2.46
CA VAL A 108 -11.38 5.85 -1.80
C VAL A 108 -11.23 7.34 -2.07
N THR A 109 -11.70 7.77 -3.23
CA THR A 109 -12.27 9.10 -3.40
C THR A 109 -13.75 8.98 -3.07
N SER A 110 -14.05 8.75 -1.79
CA SER A 110 -15.40 8.95 -1.27
C SER A 110 -15.29 9.31 0.19
N SER A 111 -15.41 10.61 0.40
CA SER A 111 -15.90 11.36 1.55
C SER A 111 -16.00 10.61 2.88
N PRO A 112 -15.57 11.21 4.01
CA PRO A 112 -16.05 10.74 5.29
C PRO A 112 -17.57 10.92 5.30
N THR A 113 -18.32 9.84 5.10
CA THR A 113 -19.71 9.79 5.55
C THR A 113 -19.63 9.70 7.06
N PHE A 114 -19.35 10.86 7.67
CA PHE A 114 -19.50 11.06 9.09
C PHE A 114 -21.01 11.03 9.33
N ASN A 115 -21.53 9.82 9.51
CA ASN A 115 -22.92 9.60 9.86
C ASN A 115 -23.08 10.08 11.31
N LEU A 116 -23.33 11.37 11.49
CA LEU A 116 -23.82 11.89 12.75
C LEU A 116 -25.11 11.13 13.07
N PRO A 117 -25.27 10.51 14.25
CA PRO A 117 -26.60 10.22 14.73
C PRO A 117 -27.32 11.57 14.87
N GLN A 118 -28.31 11.83 14.01
CA GLN A 118 -29.26 12.93 14.17
C GLN A 118 -30.03 12.66 15.47
N SER A 119 -29.46 13.15 16.56
CA SER A 119 -30.03 13.10 17.90
C SER A 119 -31.23 14.05 17.94
N VAL A 120 -32.41 13.45 18.08
CA VAL A 120 -33.61 13.98 18.73
C VAL A 120 -34.28 15.19 18.06
N ARG A 121 -35.31 14.90 17.26
CA ARG A 121 -36.46 15.81 17.14
C ARG A 121 -37.17 15.88 18.50
N ARG A 122 -36.78 16.83 19.35
CA ARG A 122 -37.58 17.23 20.51
C ARG A 122 -38.58 18.28 20.03
N GLY A 123 -39.68 17.78 19.47
CA GLY A 123 -40.82 18.58 19.09
C GLY A 123 -42.08 17.87 19.54
N GLN A 124 -42.50 18.11 20.77
CA GLN A 124 -43.92 18.04 21.10
C GLN A 124 -44.20 19.01 22.25
N ALA A 125 -44.61 20.21 21.88
CA ALA A 125 -45.48 21.02 22.69
C ALA A 125 -46.84 20.31 22.80
N VAL A 126 -47.32 20.13 24.02
CA VAL A 126 -48.75 20.04 24.30
C VAL A 126 -48.99 20.96 25.50
N SER A 127 -49.67 22.06 25.22
CA SER A 127 -50.39 22.86 26.21
C SER A 127 -51.79 22.28 26.29
N GLU A 128 -52.29 22.06 27.51
CA GLU A 128 -53.67 22.28 27.95
C GLU A 128 -53.71 22.26 29.47
#